data_AF-A0A973RYR6-F1
#
_entry.id   AF-A0A973RYR6-F1
#
_cell.length_a   1.000
_cell.length_b   1.000
_cell.length_c   1.000
_cell.angle_alpha   90.00
_cell.angle_beta   90.00
_cell.angle_gamma   90.00
#
_symmetry.space_group_name_H-M   'P 1'
#
loop_
_entity.id
_entity.type
_entity.pdbx_description
1 polymer ?
#
loop_
_entity_poly.entity_id
_entity_poly.type
_entity_poly.pdbx_seq_one_letter_code
_entity_poly.pdbx_strand_id
1 'polypeptide(L)'
;VRELVAGVPMTPFVHVAVGADFASPFANAGDKGLGYINSDVTIYLHRLPVTNWIGFEVVNHHATDGVAIGECWLYDEAGAIGTATVAALAQRKPMANPSKR
;
A
#
# COMPACT_ATOMS: atom_id res chain seq x y z
N VAL A 1 -2.35 12.39 -12.17
CA VAL A 1 -1.60 12.40 -10.89
C VAL A 1 -1.14 13.83 -10.65
N ARG A 2 -1.31 14.36 -9.43
CA ARG A 2 -0.81 15.70 -9.05
C ARG A 2 0.62 15.59 -8.54
N GLU A 3 1.40 16.66 -8.64
CA GLU A 3 2.74 16.72 -8.04
C GLU A 3 2.66 16.49 -6.52
N LEU A 4 3.64 15.75 -5.97
CA LEU A 4 3.77 15.58 -4.52
C LEU A 4 4.23 16.88 -3.86
N VAL A 5 5.15 17.59 -4.52
CA VAL A 5 5.69 18.90 -4.11
C VAL A 5 5.46 19.86 -5.27
N ALA A 6 4.86 21.01 -5.00
CA ALA A 6 4.51 21.99 -6.03
C ALA A 6 5.73 22.44 -6.84
N GLY A 7 5.60 22.41 -8.17
CA GLY A 7 6.65 22.74 -9.13
C GLY A 7 7.73 21.67 -9.30
N VAL A 8 7.58 20.50 -8.66
CA VAL A 8 8.53 19.38 -8.76
C VAL A 8 7.87 18.20 -9.49
N PRO A 9 8.33 17.88 -10.72
CA PRO A 9 7.85 16.71 -11.44
C PRO A 9 8.09 15.43 -10.62
N MET A 10 7.08 14.55 -10.58
CA MET A 10 7.25 13.24 -9.93
C MET A 10 8.10 12.33 -10.82
N THR A 11 9.23 11.87 -10.29
CA THR A 11 10.06 10.86 -10.95
C THR A 11 9.46 9.47 -10.76
N PRO A 12 9.87 8.46 -11.57
CA PRO A 12 9.51 7.06 -11.33
C PRO A 12 9.74 6.59 -9.89
N PHE A 13 10.83 7.02 -9.26
CA PHE A 13 11.11 6.72 -7.86
C PHE A 13 10.06 7.32 -6.90
N VAL A 14 9.65 8.58 -7.14
CA VAL A 14 8.59 9.21 -6.35
C VAL A 14 7.24 8.52 -6.58
N HIS A 15 6.97 8.03 -7.79
CA HIS A 15 5.79 7.20 -8.06
C HIS A 15 5.77 5.93 -7.22
N VAL A 16 6.91 5.22 -7.10
CA VAL A 16 7.01 4.05 -6.21
C VAL A 16 6.83 4.44 -4.76
N ALA A 17 7.51 5.50 -4.29
CA ALA A 17 7.45 5.93 -2.90
C ALA A 17 6.04 6.31 -2.44
N VAL A 18 5.30 7.07 -3.27
CA VAL A 18 3.89 7.41 -3.00
C VAL A 18 2.99 6.20 -3.21
N GLY A 19 3.27 5.39 -4.22
CA GLY A 19 2.48 4.21 -4.57
C GLY A 19 2.56 3.08 -3.53
N ALA A 20 3.65 2.98 -2.78
CA ALA A 20 3.82 1.93 -1.78
C ALA A 20 2.74 1.91 -0.69
N ASP A 21 2.10 3.06 -0.42
CA ASP A 21 0.95 3.15 0.49
C ASP A 21 -0.21 2.24 0.04
N PHE A 22 -0.33 1.95 -1.27
CA PHE A 22 -1.34 1.03 -1.80
C PHE A 22 -1.09 -0.45 -1.44
N ALA A 23 0.11 -0.83 -0.99
CA ALA A 23 0.36 -2.20 -0.53
C ALA A 23 -0.56 -2.58 0.63
N SER A 24 -0.85 -1.62 1.53
CA SER A 24 -1.74 -1.84 2.67
C SER A 24 -3.19 -2.10 2.27
N PRO A 25 -3.91 -1.23 1.53
CA PRO A 25 -5.26 -1.52 1.11
C PRO A 25 -5.36 -2.71 0.15
N PHE A 26 -4.34 -2.98 -0.67
CA PHE A 26 -4.34 -4.19 -1.50
C PHE A 26 -4.27 -5.47 -0.66
N ALA A 27 -3.39 -5.51 0.36
CA ALA A 27 -3.27 -6.68 1.23
C ALA A 27 -4.43 -6.81 2.24
N ASN A 28 -4.98 -5.69 2.73
CA ASN A 28 -5.96 -5.66 3.82
C ASN A 28 -7.42 -5.46 3.39
N ALA A 29 -7.71 -5.30 2.10
CA ALA A 29 -9.07 -5.23 1.61
C ALA A 29 -9.77 -6.60 1.68
N GLY A 30 -11.03 -6.59 2.11
CA GLY A 30 -11.90 -7.75 2.08
C GLY A 30 -13.34 -7.38 1.74
N ASP A 31 -14.22 -8.37 1.81
CA ASP A 31 -15.67 -8.26 1.56
C ASP A 31 -16.36 -7.17 2.41
N LYS A 32 -15.81 -6.85 3.58
CA LYS A 32 -16.35 -5.89 4.55
C LYS A 32 -15.67 -4.52 4.51
N GLY A 33 -14.85 -4.26 3.49
CA GLY A 33 -14.05 -3.05 3.33
C GLY A 33 -12.65 -3.16 3.96
N LEU A 34 -12.02 -2.01 4.22
CA LEU A 34 -10.69 -1.94 4.82
C LEU A 34 -10.77 -2.17 6.34
N GLY A 35 -10.27 -3.31 6.78
CA GLY A 35 -10.28 -3.72 8.19
C GLY A 35 -9.08 -3.24 9.00
N TYR A 36 -8.03 -2.77 8.34
CA TYR A 36 -6.76 -2.40 8.96
C TYR A 36 -6.25 -1.05 8.45
N ILE A 37 -5.50 -0.34 9.30
CA ILE A 37 -4.79 0.89 8.95
C ILE A 37 -3.29 0.63 9.04
N ASN A 38 -2.53 1.19 8.11
CA ASN A 38 -1.09 1.05 8.08
C ASN A 38 -0.42 1.63 9.34
N SER A 39 0.51 0.89 9.94
CA SER A 39 1.41 1.42 10.97
C SER A 39 2.79 1.74 10.41
N ASP A 40 3.24 0.98 9.41
CA ASP A 40 4.48 1.23 8.69
C ASP A 40 4.42 0.76 7.23
N VAL A 41 5.31 1.30 6.42
CA VAL A 41 5.60 0.78 5.09
C VAL A 41 7.11 0.76 4.89
N THR A 42 7.63 -0.36 4.39
CA THR A 42 9.04 -0.50 4.01
C THR A 42 9.14 -0.95 2.56
N ILE A 43 9.95 -0.23 1.78
CA ILE A 43 10.21 -0.51 0.36
C ILE A 43 11.65 -0.98 0.22
N TYR A 44 11.85 -2.12 -0.44
CA TYR A 44 13.17 -2.59 -0.86
C TYR A 44 13.22 -2.58 -2.39
N LEU A 45 14.10 -1.74 -2.96
CA LEU A 45 14.35 -1.69 -4.40
C LEU A 45 15.74 -2.24 -4.71
N HIS A 46 15.80 -3.20 -5.62
CA HIS A 46 17.09 -3.72 -6.13
C HIS A 46 17.58 -2.96 -7.38
N ARG A 47 16.69 -2.17 -7.99
CA ARG A 47 17.00 -1.21 -9.06
C ARG A 47 15.99 -0.07 -9.05
N LEU A 48 16.35 1.06 -9.67
CA LEU A 48 15.41 2.16 -9.86
C LEU A 48 14.37 1.83 -10.94
N PRO A 49 13.12 2.28 -10.78
CA PRO A 49 12.11 2.20 -11.83
C PRO A 49 12.47 3.12 -13.00
N VAL A 50 12.19 2.67 -14.23
CA VAL A 50 12.53 3.43 -15.46
C VAL A 50 11.31 4.10 -16.09
N THR A 51 10.10 3.75 -15.67
CA THR A 51 8.85 4.38 -16.12
C THR A 51 7.94 4.73 -14.95
N ASN A 52 6.92 5.54 -15.21
CA ASN A 52 5.97 5.99 -14.20
C ASN A 52 4.85 4.99 -13.91
N TRP A 53 4.77 3.89 -14.66
CA TRP A 53 3.79 2.82 -14.47
C TRP A 53 4.33 1.81 -13.47
N ILE A 54 3.73 1.78 -12.28
CA ILE A 54 4.12 0.87 -11.20
C ILE A 54 3.04 -0.19 -11.03
N GLY A 55 3.44 -1.44 -11.22
CA GLY A 55 2.61 -2.62 -10.97
C GLY A 55 2.77 -3.13 -9.54
N PHE A 56 1.69 -3.64 -8.98
CA PHE A 56 1.64 -4.25 -7.65
C PHE A 56 1.03 -5.64 -7.77
N GLU A 57 1.65 -6.61 -7.10
CA GLU A 57 1.12 -7.96 -6.95
C GLU A 57 1.15 -8.31 -5.47
N VAL A 58 -0.02 -8.52 -4.86
CA VAL A 58 -0.09 -8.94 -3.47
C VAL A 58 0.33 -10.39 -3.38
N VAL A 59 1.37 -10.68 -2.61
CA VAL A 59 1.94 -12.02 -2.48
C VAL A 59 1.79 -12.59 -1.07
N ASN A 60 1.48 -11.76 -0.08
CA ASN A 60 1.34 -12.19 1.30
C ASN A 60 0.34 -11.34 2.07
N HIS A 61 -0.46 -12.00 2.92
CA HIS A 61 -1.29 -11.37 3.95
C HIS A 61 -1.54 -12.34 5.10
N HIS A 62 -1.30 -11.87 6.32
CA HIS A 62 -1.66 -12.60 7.53
C HIS A 62 -2.13 -11.62 8.60
N ALA A 63 -3.08 -12.04 9.43
CA ALA A 63 -3.55 -11.23 10.54
C ALA A 63 -3.93 -12.10 11.74
N THR A 64 -3.63 -11.63 12.94
CA THR A 64 -3.99 -12.27 14.22
C THR A 64 -4.08 -11.20 15.31
N ASP A 65 -5.09 -11.27 16.17
CA ASP A 65 -5.28 -10.39 17.33
C ASP A 65 -5.15 -8.88 17.03
N GLY A 66 -5.64 -8.48 15.86
CA GLY A 66 -5.68 -7.07 15.44
C GLY A 66 -4.37 -6.53 14.87
N VAL A 67 -3.35 -7.38 14.69
CA VAL A 67 -2.13 -7.06 13.94
C VAL A 67 -2.18 -7.77 12.59
N ALA A 68 -1.86 -7.05 11.51
CA ALA A 68 -1.75 -7.60 10.18
C ALA A 68 -0.39 -7.27 9.55
N ILE A 69 0.07 -8.18 8.69
CA ILE A 69 1.19 -7.96 7.78
C ILE A 69 0.73 -8.15 6.34
N GLY A 70 1.38 -7.46 5.41
CA GLY A 70 1.16 -7.61 3.99
C GLY A 70 2.43 -7.39 3.18
N GLU A 71 2.50 -7.99 2.00
CA GLU A 71 3.61 -7.81 1.06
C GLU A 71 3.08 -7.72 -0.37
N CYS A 72 3.67 -6.80 -1.12
CA CYS A 72 3.51 -6.68 -2.56
C CYS A 72 4.86 -6.78 -3.28
N TRP A 73 4.89 -7.53 -4.38
CA TRP A 73 5.93 -7.35 -5.40
C TRP A 73 5.64 -6.11 -6.22
N LEU A 74 6.71 -5.40 -6.57
CA LEU A 74 6.68 -4.15 -7.33
C LEU A 74 7.31 -4.35 -8.71
N TYR A 75 6.66 -3.79 -9.72
CA TYR A 75 7.10 -3.88 -11.11
C TYR A 75 7.08 -2.50 -11.79
N ASP A 76 7.94 -2.32 -12.79
CA ASP A 76 7.77 -1.33 -13.85
C ASP A 76 7.62 -2.06 -15.21
N GLU A 77 7.56 -1.31 -16.32
CA GLU A 77 7.43 -1.89 -17.65
C GLU A 77 8.65 -2.73 -18.09
N ALA A 78 9.79 -2.63 -17.39
CA ALA A 78 10.97 -3.46 -17.61
C ALA A 78 11.02 -4.70 -16.69
N GLY A 79 9.98 -4.93 -15.87
CA GLY A 79 9.84 -6.09 -14.99
C GLY A 79 9.96 -5.74 -13.50
N ALA A 80 10.35 -6.72 -12.68
CA ALA A 80 10.40 -6.54 -11.23
C ALA A 80 11.40 -5.45 -10.82
N ILE A 81 11.05 -4.64 -9.81
CA ILE A 81 11.89 -3.59 -9.23
C ILE A 81 12.15 -3.78 -7.73
N GLY A 82 11.31 -4.54 -7.02
CA GLY A 82 11.47 -4.72 -5.58
C GLY A 82 10.20 -5.20 -4.87
N THR A 83 10.12 -4.92 -3.57
CA THR A 83 8.97 -5.25 -2.72
C THR A 83 8.53 -4.07 -1.86
N ALA A 84 7.25 -4.05 -1.50
CA ALA A 84 6.69 -3.19 -0.46
C ALA A 84 6.07 -4.08 0.62
N THR A 85 6.48 -3.88 1.87
CA THR A 85 5.98 -4.61 3.05
C THR A 85 5.29 -3.62 3.97
N VAL A 86 4.24 -4.09 4.63
CA VAL A 86 3.43 -3.28 5.53
C VAL A 86 3.09 -4.06 6.80
N ALA A 87 3.18 -3.40 7.95
CA ALA A 87 2.42 -3.77 9.13
C ALA A 87 1.18 -2.88 9.27
N ALA A 88 0.13 -3.41 9.87
CA ALA A 88 -1.12 -2.72 10.03
C ALA A 88 -1.85 -3.12 11.32
N LEU A 89 -2.68 -2.23 11.84
CA LEU A 89 -3.49 -2.44 13.03
C LEU A 89 -4.98 -2.43 12.69
N ALA A 90 -5.76 -3.28 13.36
CA ALA A 90 -7.19 -3.39 13.13
C ALA A 90 -7.88 -2.06 13.44
N GLN A 91 -8.63 -1.58 12.45
CA GLN A 91 -9.44 -0.39 12.60
C GLN A 91 -10.79 -0.77 13.20
N ARG A 92 -11.06 -0.28 14.43
CA ARG A 92 -12.37 -0.46 15.05
C ARG A 92 -13.40 0.34 14.27
N LYS A 93 -14.39 -0.31 13.65
CA LYS A 93 -15.52 0.41 13.05
C LYS A 93 -16.19 1.23 14.16
N PRO A 94 -16.45 2.54 13.95
CA PRO A 94 -17.27 3.30 14.88
C PRO A 94 -18.60 2.57 15.03
N MET A 95 -19.06 2.37 16.26
CA MET A 95 -20.40 1.82 16.51
C MET A 95 -21.40 2.67 15.73
N ALA A 96 -22.16 2.05 14.82
CA ALA A 96 -23.27 2.72 14.17
C ALA A 96 -24.23 3.20 15.27
N ASN A 97 -24.52 4.50 15.29
CA ASN A 97 -25.39 5.08 16.31
C ASN A 97 -26.78 4.42 16.18
N PRO A 98 -27.25 3.65 17.20
CA PRO A 98 -28.49 2.88 17.08
C PRO A 98 -29.73 3.76 16.92
N SER A 99 -29.64 5.08 17.15
CA SER A 99 -30.74 6.04 17.00
C SER A 99 -31.06 6.45 15.56
N LYS A 100 -30.45 5.84 14.54
CA LYS A 100 -30.65 6.18 13.11
C LYS A 100 -31.09 4.97 12.25
N ARG A 101 -31.80 4.01 12.83
CA ARG A 101 -32.48 2.93 12.09
C ARG A 101 -33.98 3.03 12.27
#